data_AF-A0A920UP17-F1
#
_entry.id   AF-A0A920UP17-F1
#
_cell.length_a   1.000
_cell.length_b   1.000
_cell.length_c   1.000
_cell.angle_alpha   90.00
_cell.angle_beta   90.00
_cell.angle_gamma   90.00
#
_symmetry.space_group_name_H-M   'P 1'
#
loop_
_entity.id
_entity.type
_entity.pdbx_description
1 polymer ?
#
loop_
_entity_poly.entity_id
_entity_poly.type
_entity_poly.pdbx_seq_one_letter_code
_entity_poly.pdbx_strand_id
1 'polypeptide(L)' 'MGRTVKLKLRLNDFTTLTRQITFSESQGSVESISEATNILVERELEPGRQFRLVG' A
#
# COMPACT_ATOMS: atom_id res chain seq x y z
N MET A 1 -18.51 -0.11 2.86
CA MET A 1 -17.95 0.92 1.95
C MET A 1 -16.83 1.64 2.68
N GLY A 2 -15.60 1.54 2.17
CA GLY A 2 -14.41 2.15 2.76
C GLY A 2 -13.98 3.37 1.96
N ARG A 3 -13.25 4.29 2.59
CA ARG A 3 -12.64 5.45 1.91
C ARG A 3 -11.13 5.50 2.05
N THR A 4 -10.56 4.64 2.88
CA THR A 4 -9.13 4.65 3.21
C THR A 4 -8.56 3.29 2.87
N VAL A 5 -7.54 3.29 2.02
CA VAL A 5 -6.72 2.12 1.74
C VAL A 5 -5.42 2.28 2.52
N LYS A 6 -5.04 1.25 3.27
CA LYS A 6 -3.81 1.20 4.04
C LYS A 6 -2.96 0.04 3.53
N LEU A 7 -1.69 0.34 3.29
CA LEU A 7 -0.67 -0.61 2.86
C LEU A 7 0.38 -0.71 3.97
N LYS A 8 0.65 -1.95 4.39
CA LYS A 8 1.69 -2.29 5.37
C LYS A 8 2.74 -3.15 4.69
N LEU A 9 3.95 -2.61 4.61
CA LEU A 9 5.10 -3.31 4.07
C LEU A 9 6.06 -3.63 5.21
N ARG A 10 6.58 -4.84 5.21
CA ARG A 10 7.70 -5.21 6.08
C ARG A 10 8.88 -5.58 5.20
N LEU A 11 9.99 -4.90 5.41
CA LEU A 11 11.25 -5.18 4.76
C LEU A 11 11.94 -6.41 5.40
N ASN A 12 12.94 -6.93 4.72
CA ASN A 12 13.70 -8.10 5.18
C ASN A 12 14.55 -7.82 6.44
N ASP A 13 14.95 -6.56 6.64
CA ASP A 13 15.60 -6.05 7.86
C ASP A 13 14.62 -5.80 9.03
N PHE A 14 13.35 -6.24 8.87
CA PHE A 14 12.23 -6.03 9.78
C PHE A 14 11.74 -4.58 9.92
N THR A 15 12.24 -3.64 9.12
CA THR A 15 11.68 -2.30 9.02
C THR A 15 10.23 -2.37 8.55
N THR A 16 9.33 -1.68 9.26
CA THR A 16 7.90 -1.64 8.93
C THR A 16 7.54 -0.29 8.36
N LEU A 17 7.02 -0.29 7.13
CA LEU A 17 6.54 0.89 6.43
C LEU A 17 5.02 0.82 6.40
N THR A 18 4.36 1.92 6.75
CA THR A 18 2.91 2.05 6.62
C THR A 18 2.60 3.24 5.75
N ARG A 19 1.79 3.00 4.72
CA ARG A 19 1.27 4.02 3.81
C ARG A 19 -0.24 3.94 3.80
N GLN A 20 -0.88 5.09 3.64
CA GLN A 20 -2.32 5.15 3.51
C GLN A 20 -2.71 6.26 2.55
N ILE A 21 -3.81 6.04 1.84
CA ILE A 21 -4.47 7.06 1.04
C ILE A 21 -5.94 7.08 1.43
N THR A 22 -6.49 8.29 1.56
CA THR A 22 -7.92 8.49 1.83
C THR A 22 -8.53 9.21 0.64
N PHE A 23 -9.55 8.59 0.06
CA PHE A 23 -10.32 9.11 -1.04
C PHE A 23 -11.45 10.01 -0.54
N SER A 24 -11.79 11.02 -1.35
CA SER A 24 -12.91 11.93 -1.10
C SER A 24 -14.25 11.19 -1.16
N GLU A 25 -14.34 10.19 -2.03
CA GLU A 25 -15.52 9.35 -2.24
C GLU A 25 -15.26 7.92 -1.74
N SER A 26 -16.32 7.16 -1.46
CA SER A 26 -16.14 5.78 -1.02
C SER A 26 -15.73 4.90 -2.18
N GLN A 27 -14.55 4.29 -2.04
CA GLN A 27 -14.06 3.28 -2.97
C GLN A 27 -14.42 1.90 -2.42
N GLY A 28 -15.26 1.16 -3.16
CA GLY A 28 -15.70 -0.19 -2.80
C GLY A 28 -15.24 -1.27 -3.76
N SER A 29 -14.75 -0.89 -4.95
CA SER A 29 -14.39 -1.82 -6.01
C SER A 29 -12.97 -2.35 -5.83
N VAL A 30 -12.75 -3.61 -6.21
CA VAL A 30 -11.42 -4.25 -6.20
C VAL A 30 -10.44 -3.44 -7.05
N GLU A 31 -10.86 -2.97 -8.22
CA GLU A 31 -10.04 -2.15 -9.13
C GLU A 31 -9.54 -0.87 -8.47
N SER A 32 -10.42 -0.14 -7.78
CA SER A 32 -10.05 1.10 -7.08
C SER A 32 -9.07 0.84 -5.93
N ILE A 33 -9.22 -0.28 -5.22
CA ILE A 33 -8.30 -0.67 -4.15
C ILE A 33 -6.94 -1.09 -4.74
N SER A 34 -6.93 -1.84 -5.84
CA SER A 34 -5.71 -2.24 -6.55
C SER A 34 -4.94 -1.03 -7.08
N GLU A 35 -5.62 -0.08 -7.72
CA GLU A 35 -5.00 1.16 -8.21
C GLU A 35 -4.42 1.99 -7.06
N ALA A 36 -5.19 2.18 -5.98
CA ALA A 36 -4.72 2.84 -4.77
C ALA A 36 -3.47 2.17 -4.18
N THR A 37 -3.46 0.84 -4.16
CA THR A 37 -2.36 0.04 -3.62
C THR A 37 -1.11 0.17 -4.48
N ASN A 38 -1.24 0.13 -5.81
CA ASN A 38 -0.12 0.31 -6.73
C ASN A 38 0.58 1.65 -6.50
N ILE A 39 -0.18 2.75 -6.43
CA ILE A 39 0.36 4.09 -6.17
C ILE A 39 1.16 4.12 -4.85
N LEU A 40 0.71 3.41 -3.81
CA LEU A 40 1.38 3.36 -2.51
C LEU A 40 2.62 2.47 -2.53
N VAL A 41 2.59 1.33 -3.23
CA VAL A 41 3.71 0.40 -3.36
C VAL A 41 4.83 1.03 -4.19
N GLU A 42 4.51 1.66 -5.32
CA GLU A 42 5.50 2.25 -6.24
C GLU A 42 6.43 3.25 -5.55
N ARG A 43 5.93 3.99 -4.55
CA ARG A 43 6.72 4.93 -3.75
C ARG A 43 7.78 4.26 -2.88
N GLU A 44 7.61 2.99 -2.58
CA GLU A 44 8.49 2.23 -1.70
C GLU A 44 9.34 1.21 -2.45
N LEU A 45 9.14 1.05 -3.77
CA LEU A 45 9.96 0.21 -4.63
C LEU A 45 11.32 0.88 -4.85
N GLU A 46 12.36 0.34 -4.20
CA GLU A 46 13.73 0.78 -4.38
C GLU A 46 14.63 -0.40 -4.80
N PRO A 47 15.65 -0.17 -5.63
CA PRO A 47 16.62 -1.20 -5.98
C PRO A 47 17.25 -1.83 -4.73
N GLY A 48 17.26 -3.16 -4.66
CA GLY A 48 17.83 -3.90 -3.53
C GLY A 48 16.92 -4.00 -2.29
N ARG A 49 15.77 -3.32 -2.28
CA ARG A 49 14.81 -3.41 -1.19
C ARG A 49 13.97 -4.69 -1.32
N GLN A 50 14.12 -5.57 -0.34
CA GLN A 50 13.40 -6.85 -0.28
C GLN A 50 12.25 -6.77 0.73
N PHE A 51 11.06 -7.15 0.28
CA PHE A 51 9.87 -7.21 1.12
C PHE A 51 9.68 -8.63 1.65
N ARG A 52 9.47 -8.73 2.96
CA ARG A 52 9.16 -9.97 3.66
C ARG A 52 7.67 -10.16 3.86
N LEU A 53 6.90 -9.08 4.00
CA LEU A 53 5.45 -9.11 4.16
C LEU A 53 4.83 -7.90 3.46
N VAL A 54 3.71 -8.15 2.78
CA VAL A 54 2.87 -7.14 2.14
C VAL A 54 1.43 -7.40 2.58
N GLY A 55 0.73 -6.38 3.08
CA GLY A 55 -0.67 -6.47 3.48
C GLY A 55 -1.32 -5.12 3.73
#